data_AF-A0A835S4P5-F1
#
_entry.id   AF-A0A835S4P5-F1
#
_cell.length_a   1.000
_cell.length_b   1.000
_cell.length_c   1.000
_cell.angle_alpha   90.00
_cell.angle_beta   90.00
_cell.angle_gamma   90.00
#
_symmetry.space_group_name_H-M   'P 1'
#
loop_
_entity.id
_entity.type
_entity.pdbx_description
1 polymer ?
#
loop_
_entity_poly.entity_id
_entity_poly.type
_entity_poly.pdbx_seq_one_letter_code
_entity_poly.pdbx_strand_id
1 'polypeptide(L)'
;MSNSEKPNVVGVEILKQNGLDVDELIKQLVINSSVEFTAYYYFTLLRANCTGMEGEGVKGVIEDARMEDLSHFESCIERIYQL
;
A
#
# COMPACT_ATOMS: atom_id res chain seq x y z
N MET A 1 -9.73 33.27 -8.55
CA MET A 1 -9.27 31.87 -8.64
C MET A 1 -9.89 31.32 -9.91
N SER A 2 -9.07 30.99 -10.91
CA SER A 2 -9.54 30.51 -12.21
C SER A 2 -10.37 29.25 -12.02
N ASN A 3 -11.60 29.24 -12.55
CA ASN A 3 -12.35 28.02 -12.82
C ASN A 3 -11.57 27.21 -13.86
N SER A 4 -10.56 26.44 -13.43
CA SER A 4 -9.99 25.40 -14.28
C SER A 4 -10.99 24.25 -14.28
N GLU A 5 -11.55 23.92 -15.44
CA GLU A 5 -12.31 22.68 -15.62
C GLU A 5 -11.52 21.51 -15.05
N LYS A 6 -12.17 20.69 -14.22
CA LYS A 6 -11.55 19.48 -13.70
C LYS A 6 -11.15 18.60 -14.90
N PRO A 7 -9.93 18.07 -14.95
CA PRO A 7 -9.51 17.20 -16.04
C PRO A 7 -10.43 15.97 -16.09
N ASN A 8 -10.82 15.58 -17.31
CA ASN A 8 -11.55 14.34 -17.54
C ASN A 8 -10.59 13.15 -17.48
N VAL A 9 -10.60 12.41 -16.38
CA VAL A 9 -9.76 11.22 -16.18
C VAL A 9 -10.48 9.99 -16.74
N VAL A 10 -10.24 9.71 -18.03
CA VAL A 10 -10.93 8.63 -18.78
C VAL A 10 -10.87 7.28 -18.07
N GLY A 11 -9.74 6.93 -17.42
CA GLY A 11 -9.61 5.68 -16.68
C GLY A 11 -10.60 5.54 -15.53
N VAL A 12 -10.86 6.62 -14.79
CA VAL A 12 -11.82 6.65 -13.68
C VAL A 12 -13.25 6.55 -14.20
N GLU A 13 -13.55 7.19 -15.32
CA GLU A 13 -14.90 7.15 -15.92
C GLU A 13 -15.27 5.75 -16.43
N ILE A 14 -14.31 5.01 -17.00
CA ILE A 14 -14.53 3.62 -17.39
C ILE A 14 -14.89 2.77 -16.17
N LEU A 15 -14.22 2.95 -15.02
CA LEU A 15 -14.53 2.21 -13.80
C LEU A 15 -15.95 2.50 -13.31
N LYS A 16 -16.35 3.78 -13.26
CA LYS A 16 -17.71 4.20 -12.88
C LYS A 16 -18.78 3.66 -13.83
N GLN A 17 -18.52 3.67 -15.15
CA GLN A 17 -19.43 3.10 -16.16
C GLN A 17 -19.67 1.60 -15.96
N ASN A 18 -18.69 0.88 -15.39
CA ASN A 18 -18.83 -0.53 -15.03
C ASN A 18 -19.47 -0.75 -13.65
N GLY A 19 -19.95 0.32 -12.98
CA GLY A 19 -20.66 0.25 -11.70
C GLY A 19 -19.76 0.19 -10.46
N LEU A 20 -18.46 0.47 -10.61
CA LEU A 20 -17.53 0.50 -9.47
C LEU A 20 -17.68 1.82 -8.69
N ASP A 21 -17.80 1.71 -7.37
CA ASP A 21 -17.66 2.84 -6.45
C ASP A 21 -16.16 3.17 -6.26
N VAL A 22 -15.70 4.18 -6.98
CA VAL A 22 -14.28 4.59 -6.96
C VAL A 22 -13.90 5.23 -5.64
N ASP A 23 -14.82 5.97 -4.99
CA ASP A 23 -14.53 6.64 -3.72
C ASP A 23 -14.37 5.61 -2.58
N GLU A 24 -15.22 4.58 -2.54
CA GLU A 24 -15.07 3.48 -1.58
C GLU A 24 -13.82 2.64 -1.91
N LEU A 25 -13.49 2.41 -3.19
CA LEU A 25 -12.24 1.74 -3.56
C LEU A 25 -11.01 2.51 -3.04
N ILE A 26 -10.93 3.82 -3.27
CA ILE A 26 -9.83 4.66 -2.78
C ILE A 26 -9.72 4.55 -1.26
N LYS A 27 -10.84 4.63 -0.54
CA LYS A 27 -10.86 4.51 0.91
C LYS A 27 -10.30 3.17 1.39
N GLN A 28 -10.68 2.05 0.75
CA GLN A 28 -10.13 0.73 1.07
C GLN A 28 -8.63 0.64 0.75
N LEU A 29 -8.19 1.18 -0.39
CA LEU A 29 -6.77 1.22 -0.74
C LEU A 29 -5.95 2.03 0.26
N VAL A 30 -6.46 3.18 0.72
CA VAL A 30 -5.79 4.01 1.75
C VAL A 30 -5.66 3.24 3.07
N ILE A 31 -6.71 2.53 3.49
CA ILE A 31 -6.66 1.69 4.70
C ILE A 31 -5.62 0.58 4.52
N ASN A 32 -5.65 -0.17 3.42
CA ASN A 32 -4.69 -1.24 3.17
C ASN A 32 -3.25 -0.70 3.14
N SER A 33 -2.99 0.38 2.39
CA SER A 33 -1.69 1.04 2.33
C SER A 33 -1.18 1.42 3.73
N SER A 34 -2.06 1.91 4.62
CA SER A 34 -1.68 2.24 5.99
C SER A 34 -1.25 1.02 6.81
N VAL A 35 -1.89 -0.14 6.59
CA VAL A 35 -1.57 -1.41 7.25
C VAL A 35 -0.21 -1.92 6.76
N GLU A 36 0.00 -1.97 5.45
CA GLU A 36 1.25 -2.43 4.82
C GLU A 36 2.47 -1.60 5.30
N PHE A 37 2.34 -0.26 5.32
CA PHE A 37 3.42 0.61 5.81
C PHE A 37 3.71 0.40 7.30
N THR A 38 2.67 0.17 8.08
CA THR A 38 2.79 -0.10 9.52
C THR A 38 3.46 -1.46 9.77
N ALA A 39 3.11 -2.48 8.98
CA ALA A 39 3.72 -3.81 9.03
C ALA A 39 5.21 -3.74 8.67
N TYR A 40 5.58 -3.04 7.59
CA TYR A 40 6.96 -2.76 7.23
C TYR A 40 7.78 -2.17 8.40
N TYR A 41 7.23 -1.17 9.09
CA TYR A 41 7.87 -0.55 10.25
C TYR A 41 8.04 -1.56 11.41
N TYR A 42 6.99 -2.29 11.77
CA TYR A 42 7.06 -3.24 12.87
C TYR A 42 7.93 -4.47 12.56
N PHE A 43 7.98 -4.93 11.32
CA PHE A 43 8.92 -5.99 10.90
C PHE A 43 10.36 -5.51 10.90
N THR A 44 10.63 -4.23 10.62
CA THR A 44 11.96 -3.64 10.83
C THR A 44 12.40 -3.79 12.29
N LEU A 45 11.52 -3.46 13.24
CA LEU A 45 11.80 -3.61 14.67
C LEU A 45 11.91 -5.08 15.09
N LEU A 46 10.98 -5.92 14.66
CA LEU A 46 10.97 -7.35 14.99
C LEU A 46 12.27 -8.03 14.53
N ARG A 47 12.66 -7.82 13.27
CA ARG A 47 13.89 -8.36 12.68
C ARG A 47 15.12 -7.93 13.46
N ALA A 48 15.19 -6.66 13.86
CA ALA A 48 16.32 -6.14 14.63
C ALA A 48 16.47 -6.83 16.00
N ASN A 49 15.37 -7.33 16.56
CA ASN A 49 15.35 -8.02 17.86
C ASN A 49 15.46 -9.55 17.75
N CYS A 50 15.34 -10.14 16.55
CA CYS A 50 15.57 -11.56 16.29
C CYS A 50 17.07 -11.91 16.36
N THR A 51 17.61 -11.99 17.57
CA THR A 51 19.03 -12.24 17.84
C THR A 51 19.27 -13.65 18.39
N GLY A 52 20.54 -14.06 18.51
CA GLY A 52 20.93 -15.42 18.90
C GLY A 52 20.79 -16.45 17.77
N MET A 53 21.23 -17.69 18.03
CA MET A 53 21.20 -18.77 17.02
C MET A 53 19.78 -19.06 16.50
N GLU A 54 18.78 -18.99 17.37
CA GLU A 54 17.38 -19.23 17.01
C GLU A 54 16.80 -18.07 16.18
N GLY A 55 17.10 -16.83 16.58
CA GLY A 55 16.60 -15.63 15.88
C GLY A 55 17.19 -15.45 14.48
N GLU A 56 18.44 -15.85 14.25
CA GLU A 56 19.09 -15.70 12.95
C GLU A 56 18.43 -16.54 11.85
N GLY A 57 17.88 -17.71 12.20
CA GLY A 57 17.12 -18.55 11.26
C GLY A 57 15.79 -17.94 10.82
N VAL A 58 15.16 -17.12 11.65
CA VAL A 58 13.85 -16.50 11.37
C VAL A 58 13.99 -15.13 10.70
N LYS A 59 15.13 -14.46 10.85
CA LYS A 59 15.41 -13.15 10.24
C LYS A 59 15.22 -13.09 8.73
N GLY A 60 15.50 -14.18 8.01
CA GLY A 60 15.28 -14.25 6.57
C GLY A 60 13.80 -14.15 6.22
N VAL A 61 12.97 -14.97 6.87
CA VAL A 61 11.51 -14.97 6.68
C VAL A 61 10.89 -13.60 7.01
N ILE A 62 11.36 -12.98 8.10
CA ILE A 62 10.87 -11.64 8.48
C ILE A 62 11.32 -10.58 7.47
N GLU A 63 12.53 -10.69 6.91
CA GLU A 63 13.01 -9.74 5.89
C GLU A 63 12.22 -9.87 4.59
N ASP A 64 11.92 -11.09 4.16
CA ASP A 64 11.10 -11.34 2.97
C ASP A 64 9.71 -10.73 3.14
N ALA A 65 9.03 -11.02 4.27
CA ALA A 65 7.73 -10.45 4.57
C ALA A 65 7.77 -8.91 4.66
N ARG A 66 8.82 -8.33 5.27
CA ARG A 66 9.02 -6.89 5.35
C ARG A 66 9.11 -6.25 3.97
N MET A 67 9.85 -6.87 3.05
CA MET A 67 10.03 -6.33 1.70
C MET A 67 8.79 -6.51 0.83
N GLU A 68 8.03 -7.59 1.02
CA GLU A 68 6.72 -7.78 0.40
C GLU A 68 5.72 -6.70 0.84
N ASP A 69 5.58 -6.44 2.15
CA ASP A 69 4.70 -5.38 2.67
C ASP A 69 5.08 -3.99 2.15
N LEU A 70 6.38 -3.70 2.00
CA LEU A 70 6.83 -2.45 1.37
C LEU A 70 6.37 -2.36 -0.09
N SER A 71 6.51 -3.46 -0.85
CA SER A 71 6.08 -3.51 -2.24
C SER A 71 4.56 -3.36 -2.38
N HIS A 72 3.78 -3.95 -1.46
CA HIS A 72 2.34 -3.79 -1.40
C HIS A 72 1.94 -2.35 -1.11
N PHE A 73 2.60 -1.70 -0.13
CA PHE A 73 2.40 -0.29 0.17
C PHE A 73 2.65 0.60 -1.05
N GLU A 74 3.79 0.45 -1.70
CA GLU A 74 4.18 1.25 -2.87
C GLU A 74 3.18 1.07 -4.02
N SER A 75 2.77 -0.17 -4.28
CA SER A 75 1.76 -0.49 -5.30
C SER A 75 0.40 0.16 -4.99
N CYS A 76 -0.04 0.14 -3.72
CA CYS A 76 -1.28 0.78 -3.31
C CYS A 76 -1.20 2.30 -3.47
N ILE A 77 -0.09 2.92 -3.06
CA ILE A 77 0.12 4.37 -3.20
C ILE A 77 0.05 4.78 -4.67
N GLU A 78 0.76 4.09 -5.55
CA GLU A 78 0.69 4.37 -6.98
C GLU A 78 -0.76 4.34 -7.47
N ARG A 79 -1.50 3.29 -7.09
CA ARG A 79 -2.89 3.15 -7.53
C ARG A 79 -3.82 4.22 -6.96
N ILE A 80 -3.64 4.63 -5.72
CA ILE A 80 -4.44 5.70 -5.08
C ILE A 80 -4.29 7.01 -5.86
N TYR A 81 -3.08 7.38 -6.29
CA TYR A 81 -2.86 8.63 -7.03
C TYR A 81 -3.27 8.56 -8.51
N GLN A 82 -3.42 7.34 -9.07
CA GLN A 82 -3.97 7.15 -10.41
C GLN A 82 -5.50 7.26 -10.45
N LEU A 83 -6.18 7.07 -9.32
CA LEU A 83 -7.64 7.13 -9.16
C LEU A 83 -8.09 8.53 -8.71
#